data_AF-A0A7H0GVP4-F1
#
_entry.id   AF-A0A7H0GVP4-F1
#
_cell.length_a   1.000
_cell.length_b   1.000
_cell.length_c   1.000
_cell.angle_alpha   90.00
_cell.angle_beta   90.00
_cell.angle_gamma   90.00
#
_symmetry.space_group_name_H-M   'P 1'
#
loop_
_entity.id
_entity.type
_entity.pdbx_description
1 polymer ?
#
loop_
_entity_poly.entity_id
_entity_poly.type
_entity_poly.pdbx_seq_one_letter_code
_entity_poly.pdbx_strand_id
1 'polypeptide(L)'
;MSSIPSRQPASTAAAASTEAQARAAVVRFVMQQPNAALYQLDSARVLEVDDHWQILVPRTDWAGRMPNKAAFDVDKQTGAVSPLAVK
;
A
#
# COMPACT_ATOMS: atom_id res chain seq x y z
N MET A 1 6.38 35.82 -18.50
CA MET A 1 6.74 34.43 -18.11
C MET A 1 6.13 34.19 -16.73
N SER A 2 4.94 33.62 -16.66
CA SER A 2 4.23 33.41 -15.39
C SER A 2 4.16 31.91 -15.10
N SER A 3 4.82 31.53 -14.02
CA SER A 3 5.00 30.16 -13.54
C SER A 3 3.65 29.52 -13.20
N ILE A 4 3.36 28.38 -13.82
CA ILE A 4 2.22 27.53 -13.50
C ILE A 4 2.59 26.80 -12.20
N PRO A 5 1.78 26.83 -11.12
CA PRO A 5 2.01 25.95 -10.00
C PRO A 5 1.78 24.52 -10.50
N SER A 6 2.83 23.71 -10.48
CA SER A 6 2.75 22.28 -10.69
C SER A 6 1.87 21.69 -9.59
N ARG A 7 0.54 21.60 -9.83
CA ARG A 7 -0.27 20.60 -9.14
C ARG A 7 0.28 19.26 -9.60
N GLN A 8 1.27 18.76 -8.87
CA GLN A 8 1.55 17.34 -8.82
C GLN A 8 0.19 16.67 -8.68
N PRO A 9 -0.21 15.74 -9.57
CA PRO A 9 -1.45 15.01 -9.35
C PRO A 9 -1.23 14.28 -8.03
N ALA A 10 -1.75 14.84 -6.94
CA ALA A 10 -2.16 14.06 -5.80
C ALA A 10 -3.02 13.00 -6.45
N SER A 11 -2.46 11.81 -6.60
CA SER A 11 -3.19 10.68 -7.14
C SER A 11 -4.39 10.62 -6.22
N THR A 12 -5.55 11.05 -6.71
CA THR A 12 -6.80 10.93 -5.99
C THR A 12 -6.98 9.42 -5.93
N ALA A 13 -6.39 8.82 -4.91
CA ALA A 13 -6.63 7.45 -4.59
C ALA A 13 -8.14 7.43 -4.41
N ALA A 14 -8.81 6.73 -5.33
CA ALA A 14 -10.22 6.47 -5.19
C ALA A 14 -10.39 5.84 -3.81
N ALA A 15 -11.44 6.28 -3.09
CA ALA A 15 -11.80 5.72 -1.80
C ALA A 15 -11.68 4.18 -1.85
N ALA A 16 -11.01 3.61 -0.86
CA ALA A 16 -10.86 2.18 -0.71
C ALA A 16 -11.99 1.65 0.17
N SER A 17 -13.25 1.83 -0.23
CA SER A 17 -14.40 1.35 0.55
C SER A 17 -14.57 -0.18 0.50
N THR A 18 -13.81 -0.86 -0.36
CA THR A 18 -13.83 -2.31 -0.53
C THR A 18 -12.44 -2.93 -0.44
N GLU A 19 -12.39 -4.21 -0.07
CA GLU A 19 -11.16 -5.01 -0.03
C GLU A 19 -10.40 -4.97 -1.37
N ALA A 20 -11.12 -5.12 -2.49
CA ALA A 20 -10.53 -5.11 -3.82
C ALA A 20 -9.86 -3.76 -4.17
N GLN A 21 -10.48 -2.64 -3.78
CA GLN A 21 -9.90 -1.31 -3.96
C GLN A 21 -8.67 -1.10 -3.08
N ALA A 22 -8.72 -1.58 -1.82
CA ALA A 22 -7.58 -1.50 -0.91
C ALA A 22 -6.39 -2.30 -1.43
N ARG A 23 -6.61 -3.53 -1.89
CA ARG A 23 -5.58 -4.36 -2.53
C ARG A 23 -5.00 -3.68 -3.77
N ALA A 24 -5.86 -3.12 -4.64
CA ALA A 24 -5.41 -2.39 -5.81
C ALA A 24 -4.61 -1.13 -5.45
N ALA A 25 -4.92 -0.45 -4.36
CA ALA A 25 -4.13 0.68 -3.85
C ALA A 25 -2.72 0.23 -3.43
N VAL A 26 -2.60 -0.85 -2.66
CA VAL A 26 -1.29 -1.39 -2.25
C VAL A 26 -0.49 -1.93 -3.43
N VAL A 27 -1.11 -2.61 -4.39
CA VAL A 27 -0.41 -3.06 -5.62
C VAL A 27 0.21 -1.87 -6.35
N ARG A 28 -0.56 -0.79 -6.56
CA ARG A 28 -0.06 0.43 -7.21
C ARG A 28 1.08 1.06 -6.42
N PHE A 29 0.94 1.14 -5.09
CA PHE A 29 1.95 1.71 -4.21
C PHE A 29 3.26 0.90 -4.24
N VAL A 30 3.17 -0.43 -4.16
CA VAL A 30 4.34 -1.33 -4.16
C VAL A 30 5.04 -1.32 -5.51
N MET A 31 4.30 -1.30 -6.62
CA MET A 31 4.88 -1.25 -7.98
C MET A 31 5.68 0.03 -8.27
N GLN A 32 5.48 1.11 -7.51
CA GLN A 32 6.27 2.33 -7.61
C GLN A 32 7.61 2.26 -6.86
N GLN A 33 7.81 1.21 -6.05
CA GLN A 33 9.04 1.05 -5.28
C GLN A 33 10.12 0.31 -6.08
N PRO A 34 11.40 0.66 -5.92
CA PRO A 34 12.50 0.01 -6.63
C PRO A 34 12.64 -1.48 -6.27
N ASN A 35 12.08 -1.90 -5.14
CA ASN A 35 12.13 -3.27 -4.62
C ASN A 35 10.79 -4.01 -4.76
N ALA A 36 9.91 -3.59 -5.68
CA ALA A 36 8.61 -4.21 -5.93
C ALA A 36 8.68 -5.74 -6.12
N ALA A 37 9.76 -6.23 -6.77
CA ALA A 37 9.99 -7.66 -7.03
C ALA A 37 10.14 -8.51 -5.76
N LEU A 38 10.36 -7.90 -4.60
CA LEU A 38 10.50 -8.61 -3.32
C LEU A 38 9.14 -8.91 -2.68
N TYR A 39 8.05 -8.31 -3.16
CA TYR A 39 6.72 -8.42 -2.56
C TYR A 39 5.85 -9.45 -3.27
N GLN A 40 5.25 -10.36 -2.50
CA GLN A 40 4.32 -11.38 -3.00
C GLN A 40 2.88 -10.88 -2.90
N LEU A 41 2.48 -9.99 -3.81
CA LEU A 41 1.18 -9.30 -3.80
C LEU A 41 -0.01 -10.25 -3.95
N ASP A 42 0.15 -11.39 -4.62
CA ASP A 42 -0.91 -12.40 -4.75
C ASP A 42 -1.18 -13.17 -3.46
N SER A 43 -0.19 -13.21 -2.56
CA SER A 43 -0.29 -13.82 -1.24
C SER A 43 -0.58 -12.80 -0.14
N ALA A 44 -0.98 -11.59 -0.52
CA ALA A 44 -1.36 -10.55 0.43
C ALA A 44 -2.62 -10.95 1.19
N ARG A 45 -2.62 -10.72 2.51
CA ARG A 45 -3.81 -10.84 3.34
C ARG A 45 -4.37 -9.46 3.60
N VAL A 46 -5.67 -9.32 3.51
CA VAL A 46 -6.37 -8.07 3.83
C VAL A 46 -7.17 -8.27 5.11
N LEU A 47 -7.08 -7.29 5.99
CA LEU A 47 -7.78 -7.22 7.26
C LEU A 47 -8.59 -5.93 7.25
N GLU A 48 -9.86 -6.03 7.61
CA GLU A 48 -10.70 -4.86 7.81
C GLU A 48 -10.52 -4.33 9.23
N VAL A 49 -10.23 -3.04 9.37
CA VAL A 49 -10.05 -2.40 10.68
C VAL A 49 -10.81 -1.08 10.69
N ASP A 50 -12.05 -1.07 11.19
CA ASP A 50 -12.92 0.10 11.33
C ASP A 50 -12.80 1.09 10.14
N ASP A 51 -11.95 2.11 10.26
CA ASP A 51 -11.76 3.21 9.29
C ASP A 51 -10.67 2.96 8.20
N HIS A 52 -9.95 1.85 8.25
CA HIS A 52 -8.90 1.49 7.30
C HIS A 52 -8.87 -0.01 6.96
N TRP A 53 -8.08 -0.37 5.96
CA TRP A 53 -7.69 -1.74 5.67
C TRP A 53 -6.23 -1.93 6.05
N GLN A 54 -5.93 -3.03 6.72
CA GLN A 54 -4.56 -3.44 6.93
C GLN A 54 -4.22 -4.57 5.95
N ILE A 55 -3.19 -4.38 5.14
CA ILE A 55 -2.73 -5.32 4.13
C ILE A 55 -1.35 -5.86 4.50
N LEU A 56 -1.27 -7.17 4.70
CA LEU A 56 -0.06 -7.89 5.04
C LEU A 56 0.49 -8.57 3.78
N VAL A 57 1.61 -8.09 3.27
CA VAL A 57 2.26 -8.59 2.05
C VAL A 57 3.54 -9.36 2.41
N PRO A 58 3.62 -10.66 2.09
CA PRO A 58 4.86 -11.42 2.28
C PRO A 58 6.01 -10.87 1.45
N ARG A 59 7.22 -10.93 1.99
CA ARG A 59 8.45 -10.51 1.31
C ARG A 59 9.42 -11.67 1.11
N THR A 60 10.14 -11.70 -0.01
CA THR A 60 11.09 -12.78 -0.37
C THR A 60 12.53 -12.49 0.06
N ASP A 61 12.88 -11.23 0.33
CA ASP A 61 14.23 -10.82 0.73
C ASP A 61 14.54 -11.08 2.21
N TRP A 62 13.51 -11.29 3.02
CA TRP A 62 13.65 -11.59 4.44
C TRP A 62 13.85 -13.09 4.66
N ALA A 63 14.97 -13.61 4.14
CA ALA A 63 15.43 -14.95 4.43
C ALA A 63 15.88 -15.04 5.91
N GLY A 64 15.00 -15.56 6.78
CA GLY A 64 15.39 -16.09 8.09
C GLY A 64 15.19 -15.19 9.33
N ARG A 65 14.51 -14.04 9.24
CA ARG A 65 14.06 -13.29 10.44
C ARG A 65 12.61 -12.82 10.30
N MET A 66 11.75 -13.30 11.19
CA MET A 66 10.41 -12.74 11.39
C MET A 66 10.51 -11.27 11.84
N PRO A 67 9.53 -10.42 11.48
CA PRO A 67 8.32 -10.79 10.73
C PRO A 67 8.56 -10.80 9.21
N ASN A 68 8.25 -11.89 8.51
CA ASN A 68 8.47 -12.07 7.06
C ASN A 68 7.44 -11.32 6.17
N LYS A 69 6.82 -10.24 6.68
CA LYS A 69 5.70 -9.55 6.02
C LYS A 69 5.83 -8.05 6.20
N ALA A 70 5.60 -7.30 5.13
CA ALA A 70 5.34 -5.87 5.20
C ALA A 70 3.86 -5.64 5.50
N ALA A 71 3.57 -4.68 6.36
CA ALA A 71 2.21 -4.24 6.64
C ALA A 71 1.98 -2.87 5.98
N PHE A 72 0.80 -2.67 5.42
CA PHE A 72 0.36 -1.40 4.83
C PHE A 72 -1.04 -1.09 5.33
N ASP A 73 -1.24 0.14 5.81
CA ASP A 73 -2.58 0.66 6.08
C ASP A 73 -3.10 1.39 4.86
N VAL A 74 -4.38 1.17 4.54
CA VAL A 74 -5.11 1.84 3.47
C VAL A 74 -6.32 2.52 4.07
N ASP A 75 -6.32 3.85 4.06
CA ASP A 75 -7.46 4.63 4.54
C ASP A 75 -8.70 4.37 3.66
N LYS A 76 -9.84 4.03 4.27
CA LYS A 76 -11.06 3.67 3.51
C LYS A 76 -11.67 4.86 2.76
N GLN A 77 -11.52 6.07 3.29
CA GLN A 77 -12.15 7.27 2.74
C GLN A 77 -11.34 7.85 1.57
N THR A 78 -10.03 7.83 1.70
CA THR A 78 -9.08 8.49 0.79
C THR A 78 -8.29 7.51 -0.05
N GLY A 79 -8.26 6.22 0.29
CA GLY A 79 -7.43 5.21 -0.37
C GLY A 79 -5.93 5.43 -0.17
N ALA A 80 -5.52 6.32 0.74
CA ALA A 80 -4.12 6.61 1.02
C ALA A 80 -3.43 5.39 1.63
N VAL A 81 -2.28 5.01 1.07
CA VAL A 81 -1.50 3.86 1.52
C VAL A 81 -0.31 4.33 2.36
N SER A 82 -0.17 3.79 3.56
CA SER A 82 0.95 4.06 4.46
C SER A 82 1.63 2.76 4.88
N PRO A 83 2.96 2.61 4.71
CA PRO A 83 3.68 1.46 5.22
C PRO A 83 3.75 1.51 6.76
N LEU A 84 3.41 0.39 7.40
CA LEU A 84 3.58 0.20 8.84
C LEU A 84 4.98 -0.31 9.14
N ALA A 85 5.68 0.37 10.03
CA ALA A 85 6.92 -0.14 10.60
C ALA A 85 6.59 -1.31 11.54
N VAL A 86 6.83 -2.53 11.08
CA VAL A 86 6.84 -3.72 11.95
C VAL A 86 8.08 -3.66 12.83
N LYS A 87 7.87 -3.69 14.15
CA LYS A 87 8.89 -3.50 15.19
C LYS A 87 9.49 -4.84 15.65
#